data_AF-B9Y2I1-F1
#
_entry.id   AF-B9Y2I1-F1
#
_cell.length_a   1.000
_cell.length_b   1.000
_cell.length_c   1.000
_cell.angle_alpha   90.00
_cell.angle_beta   90.00
_cell.angle_gamma   90.00
#
_symmetry.space_group_name_H-M   'P 1'
#
loop_
_entity.id
_entity.type
_entity.pdbx_description
1 polymer ?
#
loop_
_entity_poly.entity_id
_entity_poly.type
_entity_poly.pdbx_seq_one_letter_code
_entity_poly.pdbx_strand_id
1 'polypeptide(L)'
;MQKIQTQETLSALKSGEILMTRKADQIQFCALVNDRIRVQNANSRYTLSIEEWQTLFSDEEFWIYEPVQASEISLEKDVEYYGWNHK
;
A
#
# COMPACT_ATOMS: atom_id res chain seq x y z
N MET A 1 6.16 -6.36 -4.15
CA MET A 1 5.11 -7.10 -3.42
C MET A 1 5.78 -7.87 -2.29
N GLN A 2 5.77 -7.32 -1.08
CA GLN A 2 6.27 -8.00 0.11
C GLN A 2 5.11 -8.69 0.83
N LYS A 3 5.28 -9.96 1.20
CA LYS A 3 4.33 -10.66 2.07
C LYS A 3 4.56 -10.18 3.49
N ILE A 4 3.50 -9.75 4.16
CA ILE A 4 3.57 -9.30 5.54
C ILE A 4 2.77 -10.23 6.44
N GLN A 5 3.22 -10.36 7.69
CA GLN A 5 2.47 -11.10 8.69
C GLN A 5 1.26 -10.28 9.14
N THR A 6 0.19 -10.97 9.56
CA THR A 6 -1.07 -10.36 10.01
C THR A 6 -0.85 -9.31 11.10
N GLN A 7 0.16 -9.44 11.96
CA GLN A 7 0.48 -8.46 13.00
C GLN A 7 1.06 -7.14 12.45
N GLU A 8 1.76 -7.19 11.32
CA GLU A 8 2.38 -6.03 10.68
C GLU A 8 1.41 -5.27 9.77
N THR A 9 0.30 -5.91 9.38
CA THR A 9 -0.76 -5.31 8.53
C THR A 9 -1.32 -4.02 9.11
N LEU A 10 -1.59 -4.00 10.42
CA LEU A 10 -2.15 -2.85 11.10
C LEU A 10 -1.18 -1.67 11.13
N SER A 11 0.11 -1.95 11.34
CA SER A 11 1.17 -0.95 11.32
C SER A 11 1.33 -0.35 9.92
N ALA A 12 1.26 -1.18 8.88
CA ALA A 12 1.30 -0.74 7.48
C ALA A 12 0.08 0.15 7.15
N LEU A 13 -1.13 -0.28 7.51
CA LEU A 13 -2.36 0.49 7.31
C LEU A 13 -2.31 1.85 8.04
N LYS A 14 -1.79 1.88 9.27
CA LYS A 14 -1.59 3.13 10.03
C LYS A 14 -0.54 4.04 9.43
N SER A 15 0.44 3.48 8.73
CA SER A 15 1.46 4.22 7.99
C SER A 15 0.94 4.81 6.67
N GLY A 16 -0.32 4.50 6.30
CA GLY A 16 -0.94 4.95 5.06
C GLY A 16 -0.70 4.01 3.87
N GLU A 17 -0.14 2.83 4.11
CA GLU A 17 0.09 1.83 3.07
C GLU A 17 -1.20 1.12 2.67
N ILE A 18 -1.21 0.60 1.45
CA ILE A 18 -2.32 -0.18 0.91
C ILE A 18 -1.97 -1.65 1.00
N LEU A 19 -2.86 -2.43 1.61
CA LEU A 19 -2.74 -3.88 1.64
C LEU A 19 -3.57 -4.49 0.53
N MET A 20 -3.07 -5.59 -0.01
CA MET A 20 -3.76 -6.45 -0.97
C MET A 20 -3.97 -7.81 -0.31
N THR A 21 -5.14 -8.41 -0.52
CA THR A 21 -5.40 -9.85 -0.29
C THR A 21 -6.00 -10.45 -1.56
N ARG A 22 -5.79 -11.74 -1.78
CA ARG A 22 -6.37 -12.49 -2.90
C ARG A 22 -7.14 -13.69 -2.35
N LYS A 23 -8.46 -13.67 -2.52
CA LYS A 23 -9.36 -14.73 -2.07
C LYS A 23 -10.13 -15.31 -3.24
N ALA A 24 -9.99 -16.61 -3.51
CA ALA A 24 -10.74 -17.33 -4.53
C ALA A 24 -10.84 -16.60 -5.89
N ASP A 25 -9.70 -16.08 -6.35
CA ASP A 25 -9.54 -15.29 -7.60
C ASP A 25 -10.08 -13.85 -7.58
N GLN A 26 -10.55 -13.36 -6.44
CA GLN A 26 -10.88 -11.95 -6.24
C GLN A 26 -9.76 -11.24 -5.47
N ILE A 27 -9.28 -10.14 -6.03
CA ILE A 27 -8.32 -9.25 -5.37
C ILE A 27 -9.11 -8.22 -4.57
N GLN A 28 -8.73 -8.05 -3.30
CA GLN A 28 -9.27 -7.01 -2.43
C GLN A 28 -8.13 -6.10 -1.97
N PHE A 29 -8.43 -4.82 -1.92
CA PHE A 29 -7.52 -3.78 -1.45
C PHE A 29 -8.05 -3.18 -0.16
N CYS A 30 -7.18 -3.08 0.84
CA CYS A 30 -7.48 -2.53 2.15
C CYS A 30 -6.64 -1.27 2.38
N ALA A 31 -7.27 -0.19 2.82
CA ALA A 31 -6.58 1.06 3.16
C ALA A 31 -7.25 1.74 4.37
N LEU A 32 -6.46 2.40 5.21
CA LEU A 32 -6.98 3.18 6.33
C LEU A 32 -7.50 4.54 5.82
N VAL A 33 -8.78 4.82 6.06
CA VAL A 33 -9.43 6.07 5.66
C VAL A 33 -10.32 6.54 6.81
N ASN A 34 -10.05 7.74 7.34
CA ASN A 34 -10.82 8.32 8.45
C ASN A 34 -10.95 7.34 9.64
N ASP A 35 -9.84 6.76 10.08
CA ASP A 35 -9.77 5.80 11.20
C ASP A 35 -10.51 4.46 10.97
N ARG A 36 -11.03 4.22 9.75
CA ARG A 36 -11.72 2.98 9.36
C ARG A 36 -10.97 2.28 8.24
N ILE A 37 -11.01 0.95 8.22
CA ILE A 37 -10.41 0.17 7.13
C ILE A 37 -11.40 0.09 5.98
N ARG A 38 -11.09 0.79 4.88
CA ARG A 38 -11.81 0.61 3.62
C ARG A 38 -11.30 -0.66 2.96
N VAL A 39 -12.23 -1.56 2.65
CA VAL A 39 -11.98 -2.72 1.79
C VAL A 39 -12.73 -2.52 0.48
N GLN A 40 -12.02 -2.70 -0.63
CA GLN A 40 -12.60 -2.60 -1.97
C GLN A 40 -12.15 -3.76 -2.86
N ASN A 41 -13.08 -4.25 -3.68
CA ASN A 41 -12.80 -5.17 -4.78
C ASN A 41 -13.43 -4.61 -6.07
N ALA A 42 -13.41 -5.38 -7.15
CA ALA A 42 -13.98 -4.94 -8.44
C ALA A 42 -15.51 -4.67 -8.40
N ASN A 43 -16.24 -5.28 -7.47
CA ASN A 43 -17.70 -5.30 -7.45
C ASN A 43 -18.31 -4.56 -6.26
N SER A 44 -17.52 -4.26 -5.22
CA SER A 44 -18.00 -3.80 -3.92
C SER A 44 -16.94 -3.00 -3.18
N ARG A 45 -17.42 -2.05 -2.38
CA ARG A 45 -16.59 -1.22 -1.51
C ARG A 45 -17.32 -0.99 -0.19
N TYR A 46 -16.65 -1.28 0.90
CA TYR A 46 -17.20 -1.15 2.25
C TYR A 46 -16.12 -0.67 3.23
N THR A 47 -16.54 -0.21 4.40
CA THR A 47 -15.64 0.29 5.45
C THR A 47 -15.92 -0.43 6.75
N LEU A 48 -14.89 -1.05 7.31
CA LEU A 48 -14.93 -1.77 8.56
C LEU A 48 -14.23 -0.98 9.65
N SER A 49 -14.66 -1.20 10.88
CA SER A 49 -13.89 -0.75 12.05
C SER A 49 -12.61 -1.60 12.17
N ILE A 50 -11.59 -1.10 12.85
CA ILE A 50 -10.32 -1.84 13.02
C ILE A 50 -10.56 -3.20 13.69
N GLU A 51 -11.41 -3.26 14.71
CA GLU A 51 -11.74 -4.48 15.45
C GLU A 51 -12.47 -5.51 14.57
N GLU A 52 -13.44 -5.05 13.77
CA GLU A 52 -14.18 -5.91 12.83
C GLU A 52 -13.24 -6.47 11.77
N TRP A 53 -12.35 -5.64 11.23
CA TRP A 53 -11.37 -6.05 10.25
C TRP A 53 -10.40 -7.08 10.83
N GLN A 54 -9.85 -6.83 12.02
CA GLN A 54 -8.99 -7.81 12.69
C GLN A 54 -9.69 -9.15 12.89
N THR A 55 -10.97 -9.15 13.29
CA THR A 55 -11.74 -10.37 13.53
C THR A 55 -12.05 -11.12 12.24
N LEU A 56 -12.43 -10.42 11.18
CA LEU A 56 -12.81 -11.04 9.90
C LEU A 56 -11.61 -11.53 9.10
N PHE A 57 -10.45 -10.90 9.28
CA PHE A 57 -9.25 -11.15 8.50
C PHE A 57 -8.08 -11.70 9.35
N SER A 58 -8.35 -12.25 10.53
CA SER A 58 -7.32 -12.80 11.43
C SER A 58 -6.47 -13.89 10.77
N ASP A 59 -7.08 -14.67 9.88
CA ASP A 59 -6.48 -15.86 9.24
C ASP A 59 -6.08 -15.61 7.78
N GLU A 60 -6.23 -14.37 7.29
CA GLU A 60 -5.91 -14.06 5.89
C GLU A 60 -4.46 -13.59 5.70
N GLU A 61 -3.93 -13.92 4.54
CA GLU A 61 -2.61 -13.48 4.10
C GLU A 61 -2.72 -12.14 3.38
N PHE A 62 -1.88 -11.20 3.79
CA PHE A 62 -1.83 -9.86 3.19
C PHE A 62 -0.47 -9.58 2.59
N TRP A 63 -0.49 -8.78 1.53
CA TRP A 63 0.69 -8.28 0.85
C TRP A 63 0.64 -6.76 0.84
N ILE A 64 1.79 -6.11 1.07
CA ILE A 64 1.87 -4.65 0.86
C ILE A 64 1.86 -4.40 -0.64
N TYR A 65 0.88 -3.62 -1.07
CA TYR A 65 0.82 -3.08 -2.42
C TYR A 65 1.62 -1.79 -2.46
N GLU A 66 2.92 -1.94 -2.70
CA GLU A 66 3.75 -0.82 -3.12
C GLU A 66 3.41 -0.53 -4.58
N PRO A 67 2.83 0.65 -4.93
CA PRO A 67 2.93 1.09 -6.30
C PRO A 67 4.42 1.12 -6.60
N VAL A 68 4.85 0.41 -7.64
CA VAL A 68 6.18 0.59 -8.19
C VAL A 68 6.24 2.07 -8.50
N GLN A 69 6.87 2.86 -7.61
CA GLN A 69 7.27 4.20 -7.96
C GLN A 69 8.09 3.95 -9.22
N ALA A 70 7.56 4.46 -10.34
CA ALA A 70 8.34 4.57 -11.56
C ALA A 70 9.69 5.08 -11.11
N SER A 71 10.69 4.22 -11.28
CA SER A 71 12.10 4.42 -10.97
C SER A 71 12.36 5.89 -10.70
N GLU A 72 12.65 6.24 -9.44
CA GLU A 72 13.21 7.53 -9.10
C GLU A 72 14.17 7.90 -10.23
N ILE A 73 13.83 8.97 -10.95
CA ILE A 73 14.68 9.48 -12.00
C ILE A 73 15.98 9.81 -11.26
N SER A 74 17.04 9.02 -11.48
CA SER A 74 18.37 9.30 -10.94
C SER A 74 18.72 10.74 -11.30
N LEU A 75 18.68 11.63 -10.31
CA LEU A 75 19.09 13.04 -10.38
C LEU A 75 20.60 13.20 -10.60
N GLU A 76 21.32 12.13 -10.96
CA GLU A 76 22.76 12.12 -11.21
C GLU A 76 23.15 12.68 -12.59
N LYS A 77 22.19 13.16 -13.40
CA LYS A 77 22.45 13.76 -14.73
C LYS A 77 22.03 15.23 -14.88
N ASP A 78 21.80 15.95 -13.77
CA ASP A 78 21.53 17.40 -13.83
C ASP A 78 22.75 18.28 -13.51
N VAL A 79 23.88 17.67 -13.12
CA VAL A 79 25.11 18.42 -12.75
C VAL A 79 25.97 18.80 -13.95
N GLU A 80 25.81 18.14 -15.11
CA GLU A 80 26.64 18.44 -16.30
C GLU A 80 26.20 19.67 -17.10
N TYR A 81 24.98 20.20 -16.87
CA TYR A 81 24.46 21.31 -17.69
C TYR A 81 24.81 22.71 -17.19
N TYR A 82 25.26 22.87 -15.93
CA TYR A 82 25.58 24.18 -15.34
C TYR A 82 27.08 24.47 -15.19
N GLY A 83 27.96 23.57 -15.66
CA GLY A 83 29.41 23.76 -15.57
C GLY A 83 30.05 24.67 -16.62
N TRP A 84 29.29 25.18 -17.60
CA TRP A 84 29.82 25.91 -18.77
C TRP A 84 29.31 27.34 -18.92
N ASN A 85 29.09 28.04 -17.81
CA ASN A 85 29.06 29.51 -17.83
C ASN A 85 29.28 30.05 -16.42
N HIS A 86 30.54 30.17 -15.98
CA HIS A 86 30.98 31.26 -15.12
C HIS A 86 32.51 31.39 -15.18
N LYS A 87 32.94 32.36 -16.01
CA LYS A 87 34.19 33.14 -16.04
C LYS A 87 35.55 32.43 -16.15
#